data_AF-A0A2T4GBI5-F1
#
_entry.id   AF-A0A2T4GBI5-F1
#
_cell.length_a   1.000
_cell.length_b   1.000
_cell.length_c   1.000
_cell.angle_alpha   90.00
_cell.angle_beta   90.00
_cell.angle_gamma   90.00
#
_symmetry.space_group_name_H-M   'P 1'
#
loop_
_entity.id
_entity.type
_entity.pdbx_description
1 polymer ?
#
loop_
_entity_poly.entity_id
_entity_poly.type
_entity_poly.pdbx_seq_one_letter_code
_entity_poly.pdbx_strand_id
1 'polypeptide(L)'
;MQAQNLSSSGAKATTPARHLVATAIIGAAVIGYLVHKTPESRIRLESLSQMANTLGELSETDAAVVAQLLATPETRGEARNV
;
A
#
# COMPACT_ATOMS: atom_id res chain seq x y z
N MET A 1 39.17 -37.66 -4.28
CA MET A 1 38.92 -36.23 -4.02
C MET A 1 37.42 -36.01 -4.02
N GLN A 2 36.81 -35.73 -2.88
CA GLN A 2 35.37 -35.58 -2.72
C GLN A 2 35.09 -34.10 -2.46
N ALA A 3 34.41 -33.42 -3.40
CA ALA A 3 34.06 -32.02 -3.28
C ALA A 3 32.92 -31.88 -2.26
N GLN A 4 33.23 -31.23 -1.14
CA GLN A 4 32.29 -30.96 -0.07
C GLN A 4 31.35 -29.85 -0.54
N ASN A 5 30.05 -30.15 -0.55
CA ASN A 5 28.99 -29.19 -0.87
C ASN A 5 29.16 -27.95 0.02
N LEU A 6 29.51 -26.81 -0.57
CA LEU A 6 29.43 -25.52 0.10
C LEU A 6 27.95 -25.20 0.32
N SER A 7 27.45 -25.58 1.49
CA SER A 7 26.17 -25.10 2.00
C SER A 7 26.35 -23.61 2.34
N SER A 8 26.22 -22.77 1.32
CA SER A 8 26.13 -21.32 1.46
C SER A 8 24.78 -20.99 2.09
N SER A 9 24.70 -21.07 3.41
CA SER A 9 23.65 -20.40 4.19
C SER A 9 24.03 -18.92 4.33
N GLY A 10 24.19 -18.24 3.19
CA GLY A 10 24.22 -16.79 3.18
C GLY A 10 22.87 -16.31 3.67
N ALA A 11 22.84 -15.60 4.81
CA ALA A 11 21.68 -14.85 5.24
C ALA A 11 21.19 -14.05 4.03
N LYS A 12 20.08 -14.47 3.41
CA LYS A 12 19.48 -13.70 2.33
C LYS A 12 19.23 -12.32 2.92
N ALA A 13 19.85 -11.31 2.33
CA ALA A 13 19.48 -9.94 2.61
C ALA A 13 17.98 -9.85 2.36
N THR A 14 17.18 -9.86 3.43
CA THR A 14 15.72 -9.76 3.36
C THR A 14 15.39 -8.30 3.10
N THR A 15 15.91 -7.73 2.01
CA THR A 15 15.39 -6.45 1.54
C THR A 15 13.95 -6.77 1.13
N PRO A 16 12.94 -6.27 1.86
CA PRO A 16 11.56 -6.53 1.49
C PRO A 16 11.41 -6.13 0.02
N ALA A 17 10.75 -6.98 -0.76
CA ALA A 17 10.42 -6.65 -2.13
C ALA A 17 9.75 -5.27 -2.11
N ARG A 18 10.22 -4.34 -2.94
CA ARG A 18 9.78 -2.93 -2.92
C ARG A 18 8.25 -2.80 -2.94
N HIS A 19 7.59 -3.72 -3.64
CA HIS A 19 6.15 -3.89 -3.67
C HIS A 19 5.53 -4.08 -2.27
N LEU A 20 6.11 -4.90 -1.40
CA LEU A 20 5.62 -5.09 -0.03
C LEU A 20 5.73 -3.81 0.80
N VAL A 21 6.77 -3.01 0.58
CA VAL A 21 6.92 -1.72 1.25
C VAL A 21 5.90 -0.72 0.72
N ALA A 22 5.67 -0.69 -0.59
CA ALA A 22 4.65 0.16 -1.22
C ALA A 22 3.23 -0.18 -0.72
N THR A 23 2.87 -1.46 -0.68
CA THR A 23 1.60 -1.94 -0.13
C THR A 23 1.45 -1.56 1.35
N ALA A 24 2.50 -1.68 2.16
CA ALA A 24 2.46 -1.28 3.57
C ALA A 24 2.25 0.24 3.74
N ILE A 25 2.92 1.06 2.94
CA ILE A 25 2.77 2.53 2.95
C ILE A 25 1.36 2.94 2.52
N ILE A 26 0.82 2.31 1.47
CA ILE A 26 -0.54 2.57 0.99
C ILE A 26 -1.56 2.10 2.01
N GLY A 27 -1.40 0.91 2.60
CA GLY A 27 -2.25 0.40 3.66
C GLY A 27 -2.31 1.35 4.86
N ALA A 28 -1.15 1.88 5.30
CA ALA A 28 -1.11 2.89 6.36
C ALA A 28 -1.85 4.18 5.96
N ALA A 29 -1.72 4.63 4.71
CA ALA A 29 -2.44 5.80 4.20
C ALA A 29 -3.95 5.58 4.12
N VAL A 30 -4.41 4.38 3.72
CA VAL A 30 -5.83 3.99 3.71
C VAL A 30 -6.41 4.04 5.12
N ILE A 31 -5.72 3.47 6.11
CA ILE A 31 -6.15 3.52 7.51
C ILE A 31 -6.19 4.98 7.99
N GLY A 32 -5.16 5.76 7.70
CA GLY A 32 -5.13 7.19 8.05
C GLY A 32 -6.31 7.96 7.47
N TYR A 33 -6.66 7.70 6.21
CA TYR A 33 -7.83 8.28 5.54
C TYR A 33 -9.14 7.84 6.18
N LEU A 34 -9.32 6.55 6.46
CA LEU A 34 -10.54 6.02 7.09
C LEU A 34 -10.75 6.51 8.52
N VAL A 35 -9.66 6.74 9.27
CA VAL A 35 -9.72 7.21 10.67
C VAL A 35 -9.99 8.71 10.75
N HIS A 36 -9.25 9.52 9.99
CA HIS A 36 -9.33 10.97 10.11
C HIS A 36 -10.37 11.60 9.17
N LYS A 37 -10.71 10.93 8.07
CA LYS A 37 -11.68 11.39 7.05
C LYS A 37 -11.40 12.80 6.54
N THR A 38 -10.14 13.22 6.54
CA THR A 38 -9.75 14.56 6.10
C THR A 38 -9.45 14.59 4.60
N PRO A 39 -9.70 15.74 3.93
CA PRO A 39 -9.28 15.96 2.55
C PRO A 39 -7.77 15.77 2.34
N GLU A 40 -6.95 16.15 3.33
CA GLU A 40 -5.49 15.98 3.27
C GLU A 40 -5.08 14.50 3.22
N SER A 41 -5.73 13.65 4.03
CA SER A 41 -5.48 12.21 4.04
C SER A 41 -5.87 11.57 2.70
N ARG A 42 -6.92 12.10 2.06
CA ARG A 42 -7.37 11.69 0.72
C ARG A 42 -6.32 12.01 -0.34
N ILE A 43 -5.83 13.25 -0.38
CA ILE A 43 -4.81 13.72 -1.33
C ILE A 43 -3.52 12.92 -1.15
N ARG A 44 -3.13 12.65 0.10
CA ARG A 44 -1.94 11.85 0.41
C ARG A 44 -2.08 10.40 -0.08
N LEU A 45 -3.25 9.78 0.13
CA LEU A 45 -3.53 8.43 -0.36
C LEU A 45 -3.51 8.37 -1.89
N GLU A 46 -4.13 9.34 -2.57
CA GLU A 46 -4.16 9.44 -4.03
C GLU A 46 -2.75 9.58 -4.61
N SER A 47 -1.95 10.50 -4.07
CA SER A 47 -0.57 10.73 -4.52
C SER A 47 0.31 9.49 -4.34
N LEU A 48 0.24 8.83 -3.17
CA LEU A 48 1.00 7.61 -2.90
C LEU A 48 0.60 6.46 -3.82
N SER A 49 -0.70 6.32 -4.10
CA SER A 49 -1.22 5.25 -4.96
C SER A 49 -0.85 5.48 -6.43
N GLN A 50 -0.92 6.72 -6.92
CA GLN A 50 -0.45 7.06 -8.26
C GLN A 50 1.06 6.82 -8.42
N MET A 51 1.86 7.21 -7.42
CA MET A 51 3.31 6.95 -7.43
C MET A 51 3.62 5.45 -7.46
N ALA A 52 2.99 4.66 -6.59
CA ALA A 52 3.21 3.22 -6.57
C ALA A 52 2.75 2.53 -7.86
N ASN A 53 1.63 2.96 -8.44
CA ASN A 53 1.15 2.45 -9.72
C ASN A 53 2.14 2.79 -10.86
N THR A 54 2.68 4.01 -10.89
CA THR A 54 3.66 4.45 -11.90
C THR A 54 4.96 3.66 -11.80
N LEU A 55 5.36 3.29 -10.57
CA LEU A 55 6.56 2.50 -10.31
C LEU A 55 6.35 0.99 -10.55
N GLY A 56 5.12 0.55 -10.87
CA GLY A 56 4.79 -0.88 -10.98
C GLY A 56 4.85 -1.63 -9.64
N GLU A 57 4.83 -0.88 -8.53
CA GLU A 57 4.94 -1.39 -7.16
C GLU A 57 3.56 -1.53 -6.50
N LEU A 58 2.47 -1.37 -7.27
CA LEU A 58 1.10 -1.58 -6.81
C LEU A 58 0.44 -2.66 -7.66
N SER A 59 -0.20 -3.62 -7.00
CA SER A 59 -1.01 -4.61 -7.71
C SER A 59 -2.24 -3.93 -8.29
N GLU A 60 -2.70 -4.36 -9.47
CA GLU A 60 -3.94 -3.89 -10.08
C GLU A 60 -5.14 -4.00 -9.11
N THR A 61 -5.14 -5.05 -8.27
CA THR A 61 -6.19 -5.25 -7.25
C THR A 61 -6.14 -4.16 -6.19
N ASP A 62 -4.95 -3.85 -5.68
CA ASP A 62 -4.76 -2.81 -4.66
C ASP A 62 -5.10 -1.42 -5.22
N ALA A 63 -4.69 -1.15 -6.46
CA ALA A 63 -5.02 0.08 -7.17
C ALA A 63 -6.54 0.26 -7.34
N ALA A 64 -7.26 -0.82 -7.70
CA ALA A 64 -8.71 -0.80 -7.83
C ALA A 64 -9.41 -0.54 -6.49
N VAL A 65 -8.92 -1.11 -5.39
CA VAL A 65 -9.46 -0.87 -4.04
C VAL A 65 -9.29 0.58 -3.64
N VAL A 66 -8.10 1.16 -3.84
CA VAL A 66 -7.87 2.57 -3.51
C VAL A 66 -8.70 3.50 -4.41
N ALA A 67 -8.80 3.20 -5.70
CA ALA A 67 -9.64 3.98 -6.62
C ALA A 67 -11.11 3.94 -6.21
N GLN A 68 -11.63 2.78 -5.80
CA GLN A 68 -13.01 2.64 -5.30
C GLN A 68 -13.21 3.40 -3.98
N LEU A 69 -12.22 3.36 -3.09
CA LEU A 69 -12.25 4.10 -1.82
C LEU A 69 -12.27 5.61 -2.05
N LEU A 70 -11.44 6.11 -2.97
CA LEU A 70 -11.42 7.52 -3.37
C LEU A 70 -12.70 7.92 -4.12
N ALA A 71 -13.26 7.05 -4.97
CA ALA A 71 -14.50 7.32 -5.69
C ALA A 71 -15.73 7.40 -4.76
N THR A 72 -15.63 6.83 -3.55
CA THR A 72 -16.70 6.95 -2.55
C THR A 72 -16.62 8.34 -1.90
N PRO A 73 -17.65 9.18 -2.04
CA PRO A 73 -17.67 10.48 -1.38
C PRO A 73 -17.86 10.30 0.13
N GLU A 74 -17.05 11.01 0.93
CA GLU A 74 -17.13 11.09 2.41
C GLU A 74 -18.45 11.69 2.94
N THR A 75 -19.46 11.89 2.09
CA THR A 75 -20.79 12.36 2.50
C THR A 75 -21.62 11.29 3.21
N ARG A 76 -21.12 10.06 3.35
CA ARG A 76 -21.77 9.01 4.18
C ARG A 76 -21.28 9.01 5.64
N GLY A 77 -20.72 10.12 6.13
CA GLY A 77 -20.35 10.34 7.53
C GLY A 77 -21.36 11.15 8.35
N GLU A 78 -22.10 12.07 7.73
CA GLU A 78 -22.99 13.00 8.46
C GLU A 78 -24.48 12.61 8.44
N ALA A 79 -24.95 11.81 7.47
CA ALA A 79 -26.37 11.49 7.30
C ALA A 79 -26.88 10.30 8.16
N ARG A 80 -26.17 9.91 9.22
CA ARG A 80 -26.59 8.80 10.11
C ARG A 80 -26.53 9.14 11.60
N ASN A 81 -26.69 10.41 11.95
CA ASN A 81 -27.11 10.77 13.30
C ASN A 81 -28.58 11.18 13.26
N VAL A 82 -29.35 10.46 14.06
CA VAL A 82 -30.81 10.46 14.22
C VAL A 82 -31.30 11.78 14.81
#